data_AF-A0A969W001-F1
#
_entry.id   AF-A0A969W001-F1
#
_cell.length_a   1.000
_cell.length_b   1.000
_cell.length_c   1.000
_cell.angle_alpha   90.00
_cell.angle_beta   90.00
_cell.angle_gamma   90.00
#
_symmetry.space_group_name_H-M   'P 1'
#
loop_
_entity.id
_entity.type
_entity.pdbx_description
1 polymer ?
#
loop_
_entity_poly.entity_id
_entity_poly.type
_entity_poly.pdbx_seq_one_letter_code
_entity_poly.pdbx_strand_id
1 'polypeptide(L)'
;MDPIALAFEEAHDVRVNVKEFEGTGAGLAIVEQSQPGDWDVMVIDSVDVPRVAGSGLFAELPEDQLPFGDLFPEVVLDGFTKQDGRRYAITEKFGYNSISYNKDAVDPADMTSLDALLDERYRGKIAIYDYYLPVIGMAALSLGKTDGR
;
A
#
# COMPACT_ATOMS: atom_id res chain seq x y z
N MET A 1 -3.76 -5.45 22.87
CA MET A 1 -4.04 -6.32 21.70
C MET A 1 -5.14 -5.65 20.93
N ASP A 2 -5.08 -5.65 19.60
CA ASP A 2 -6.05 -4.97 18.74
C ASP A 2 -7.48 -5.51 19.01
N PRO A 3 -8.49 -4.66 19.29
CA PRO A 3 -9.86 -5.09 19.51
C PRO A 3 -10.47 -5.91 18.36
N ILE A 4 -10.07 -5.65 17.11
CA ILE A 4 -10.54 -6.38 15.93
C ILE A 4 -9.94 -7.79 15.93
N ALA A 5 -8.63 -7.92 16.22
CA ALA A 5 -7.97 -9.22 16.30
C ALA A 5 -8.59 -10.09 17.40
N LEU A 6 -8.88 -9.52 18.57
CA LEU A 6 -9.53 -10.24 19.67
C LEU A 6 -10.91 -10.79 19.28
N ALA A 7 -11.75 -9.97 18.64
CA ALA A 7 -13.07 -10.41 18.20
C ALA A 7 -12.98 -11.57 17.17
N PHE A 8 -11.98 -11.53 16.29
CA PHE A 8 -11.73 -12.61 15.33
C PHE A 8 -11.23 -13.89 16.02
N GLU A 9 -10.29 -13.78 16.96
CA GLU A 9 -9.80 -14.93 17.74
C GLU A 9 -10.94 -15.63 18.50
N GLU A 10 -11.80 -14.87 19.17
CA GLU A 10 -12.96 -15.41 19.91
C GLU A 10 -14.00 -16.07 18.99
N ALA A 11 -14.28 -15.47 17.83
CA ALA A 11 -15.25 -15.98 16.88
C ALA A 11 -14.81 -17.28 16.18
N HIS A 12 -13.49 -17.50 16.05
CA HIS A 12 -12.93 -18.58 15.24
C HIS A 12 -12.09 -19.59 16.02
N ASP A 13 -11.91 -19.43 17.34
CA ASP A 13 -11.06 -20.27 18.19
C ASP A 13 -9.62 -20.39 17.64
N VAL A 14 -9.06 -19.24 17.27
CA VAL A 14 -7.72 -19.11 16.68
C VAL A 14 -6.87 -18.13 17.45
N ARG A 15 -5.57 -18.09 17.12
CA ARG A 15 -4.62 -17.08 17.61
C ARG A 15 -4.06 -16.29 16.44
N VAL A 16 -4.18 -14.97 16.49
CA VAL A 16 -3.65 -14.03 15.52
C VAL A 16 -2.28 -13.53 16.01
N ASN A 17 -1.24 -13.82 15.23
CA ASN A 17 0.10 -13.31 15.45
C ASN A 17 0.42 -12.28 14.37
N VAL A 18 0.82 -11.08 14.78
CA VAL A 18 1.09 -9.96 13.85
C VAL A 18 2.57 -9.61 13.90
N LYS A 19 3.13 -9.40 12.71
CA LYS A 19 4.46 -8.81 12.54
C LYS A 19 4.36 -7.64 11.58
N GLU A 20 4.73 -6.47 12.07
CA GLU A 20 4.78 -5.25 11.27
C GLU A 20 6.10 -5.18 10.49
N PHE A 21 6.04 -4.55 9.33
CA PHE A 21 7.19 -4.26 8.47
C PHE A 21 6.97 -2.92 7.78
N GLU A 22 8.06 -2.21 7.48
CA GLU A 22 8.07 -0.83 6.97
C GLU A 22 7.84 -0.71 5.46
N GLY A 23 7.89 -1.83 4.73
CA GLY A 23 7.58 -1.88 3.31
C GLY A 23 7.69 -3.28 2.72
N THR A 24 7.16 -3.46 1.51
CA THR A 24 7.08 -4.75 0.81
C THR A 24 8.43 -5.48 0.73
N GLY A 25 9.54 -4.74 0.55
CA GLY A 25 10.88 -5.33 0.51
C GLY A 25 11.27 -6.03 1.83
N ALA A 26 11.02 -5.40 2.97
CA ALA A 26 11.28 -5.98 4.28
C ALA A 26 10.35 -7.18 4.55
N GLY A 27 9.07 -7.05 4.16
CA GLY A 27 8.10 -8.13 4.23
C GLY A 27 8.49 -9.36 3.41
N LEU A 28 8.93 -9.18 2.15
CA LEU A 28 9.42 -10.27 1.31
C LEU A 28 10.65 -10.96 1.91
N ALA A 29 11.60 -10.19 2.48
CA ALA A 29 12.77 -10.77 3.13
C ALA A 29 12.40 -11.67 4.34
N ILE A 30 11.31 -11.34 5.05
CA ILE A 30 10.76 -12.19 6.11
C ILE A 30 10.21 -13.48 5.49
N VAL A 31 9.39 -13.39 4.45
CA VAL A 31 8.77 -14.56 3.79
C VAL A 31 9.83 -15.49 3.20
N GLU A 32 10.85 -14.95 2.54
CA GLU A 32 11.96 -15.72 1.94
C GLU A 32 12.77 -16.54 2.97
N GLN A 33 12.83 -16.09 4.22
CA GLN A 33 13.54 -16.77 5.30
C GLN A 33 12.63 -17.71 6.12
N SER A 34 11.33 -17.70 5.84
CA SER A 34 10.32 -18.48 6.55
C SER A 34 10.07 -19.83 5.86
N GLN A 35 9.41 -20.75 6.57
CA GLN A 35 8.92 -22.00 6.01
C GLN A 35 7.48 -21.85 5.52
N PRO A 36 7.03 -22.70 4.57
CA PRO A 36 5.62 -22.74 4.18
C PRO A 36 4.71 -22.94 5.40
N GLY A 37 3.74 -22.04 5.59
CA GLY A 37 2.81 -22.06 6.73
C GLY A 37 3.24 -21.23 7.94
N ASP A 38 4.42 -20.60 7.93
CA ASP A 38 4.80 -19.65 9.00
C ASP A 38 3.98 -18.34 8.93
N TRP A 39 3.46 -17.99 7.75
CA TRP A 39 2.65 -16.80 7.50
C TRP A 39 1.47 -17.14 6.60
N ASP A 40 0.28 -16.69 6.97
CA ASP A 40 -0.96 -16.93 6.22
C ASP A 40 -1.39 -15.74 5.37
N VAL A 41 -1.19 -14.51 5.87
CA VAL A 41 -1.68 -13.27 5.24
C VAL A 41 -0.58 -12.21 5.27
N MET A 42 -0.38 -11.54 4.14
CA MET A 42 0.51 -10.39 4.00
C MET A 42 -0.27 -9.23 3.41
N VAL A 43 -0.18 -8.06 4.04
CA VAL A 43 -0.82 -6.83 3.55
C VAL A 43 0.23 -5.95 2.89
N ILE A 44 0.07 -5.66 1.61
CA ILE A 44 1.00 -4.90 0.77
C ILE A 44 0.25 -3.93 -0.13
N ASP A 45 0.97 -2.96 -0.69
CA ASP A 45 0.41 -2.08 -1.70
C ASP A 45 0.14 -2.82 -3.02
N SER A 46 -0.96 -2.47 -3.69
CA SER A 46 -1.39 -3.12 -4.93
C SER A 46 -0.35 -3.08 -6.05
N VAL A 47 0.50 -2.04 -6.08
CA VAL A 47 1.57 -1.90 -7.07
C VAL A 47 2.64 -2.98 -6.98
N ASP A 48 2.79 -3.62 -5.82
CA ASP A 48 3.77 -4.67 -5.57
C ASP A 48 3.20 -6.08 -5.80
N VAL A 49 1.88 -6.24 -5.90
CA VAL A 49 1.23 -7.55 -6.08
C VAL A 49 1.77 -8.31 -7.30
N PRO A 50 2.00 -7.70 -8.48
CA PRO A 50 2.57 -8.43 -9.62
C PRO A 50 3.97 -9.00 -9.35
N ARG A 51 4.80 -8.27 -8.58
CA ARG A 51 6.12 -8.76 -8.19
C ARG A 51 5.99 -9.95 -7.24
N VAL A 52 5.08 -9.85 -6.28
CA VAL A 52 4.84 -10.86 -5.25
C VAL A 52 4.26 -12.14 -5.85
N ALA A 53 3.25 -12.03 -6.72
CA ALA A 53 2.68 -13.15 -7.47
C ALA A 53 3.71 -13.85 -8.37
N GLY A 54 4.62 -13.10 -8.98
CA GLY A 54 5.72 -13.66 -9.78
C GLY A 54 6.84 -14.35 -8.99
N SER A 55 6.88 -14.24 -7.66
CA SER A 55 7.95 -14.83 -6.83
C SER A 55 7.81 -16.34 -6.62
N GLY A 56 6.60 -16.89 -6.82
CA GLY A 56 6.28 -18.29 -6.49
C GLY A 56 6.15 -18.58 -4.98
N LEU A 57 6.19 -17.56 -4.12
CA LEU A 57 6.06 -17.69 -2.66
C LEU A 57 4.61 -17.55 -2.17
N PHE A 58 3.69 -17.12 -3.03
CA PHE A 58 2.31 -16.79 -2.67
C PHE A 58 1.32 -17.68 -3.42
N ALA A 59 0.29 -18.13 -2.72
CA ALA A 59 -0.78 -18.93 -3.29
C ALA A 59 -1.79 -18.05 -4.05
N GLU A 60 -2.40 -18.63 -5.07
CA GLU A 60 -3.60 -18.08 -5.69
C GLU A 60 -4.75 -18.02 -4.67
N LEU A 61 -5.49 -16.91 -4.68
CA LEU A 61 -6.65 -16.73 -3.82
C LEU A 61 -7.91 -17.36 -4.45
N PRO A 62 -8.74 -18.07 -3.66
CA PRO A 62 -10.00 -18.62 -4.15
C PRO A 62 -11.02 -17.51 -4.42
N GLU A 63 -11.13 -17.07 -5.68
CA GLU A 63 -11.97 -15.92 -6.08
C GLU A 63 -13.44 -16.07 -5.66
N ASP A 64 -13.97 -17.29 -5.62
CA ASP A 64 -15.35 -17.59 -5.26
C ASP A 64 -15.65 -17.40 -3.76
N GLN A 65 -14.61 -17.30 -2.93
CA GLN A 65 -14.72 -17.09 -1.48
C GLN A 65 -14.49 -15.64 -1.06
N LEU A 66 -14.14 -14.77 -2.00
CA LEU A 66 -13.77 -13.39 -1.71
C LEU A 66 -15.01 -12.47 -1.64
N PRO A 67 -15.06 -11.54 -0.66
CA PRO A 67 -16.22 -10.69 -0.42
C PRO A 67 -16.32 -9.49 -1.40
N PHE A 68 -16.31 -9.75 -2.71
CA PHE A 68 -16.38 -8.67 -3.71
C PHE A 68 -17.65 -7.81 -3.62
N GLY A 69 -18.73 -8.37 -3.08
CA GLY A 69 -19.98 -7.64 -2.86
C GLY A 69 -19.85 -6.47 -1.87
N ASP A 70 -18.82 -6.48 -1.02
CA ASP A 70 -18.56 -5.45 -0.02
C ASP A 70 -17.56 -4.39 -0.52
N LEU A 71 -17.01 -4.56 -1.73
CA LEU A 71 -16.02 -3.65 -2.31
C LEU A 71 -16.66 -2.67 -3.30
N PHE A 72 -16.13 -1.45 -3.35
CA PHE A 72 -16.38 -0.56 -4.48
C PHE A 72 -15.76 -1.16 -5.75
N PRO A 73 -16.47 -1.15 -6.90
CA PRO A 73 -15.93 -1.67 -8.16
C PRO A 73 -14.57 -1.08 -8.55
N GLU A 74 -14.35 0.19 -8.22
CA GLU A 74 -13.13 0.95 -8.51
C GLU A 74 -11.90 0.40 -7.77
N VAL A 75 -12.10 -0.28 -6.63
CA VAL A 75 -11.02 -0.77 -5.78
C VAL A 75 -10.78 -2.27 -5.91
N VAL A 76 -11.46 -2.95 -6.83
CA VAL A 76 -11.17 -4.36 -7.16
C VAL A 76 -9.78 -4.49 -7.81
N LEU A 77 -9.39 -3.48 -8.61
CA LEU A 77 -8.05 -3.30 -9.17
C LEU A 77 -7.50 -4.55 -9.89
N ASP A 78 -8.30 -5.20 -10.73
CA ASP A 78 -7.91 -6.45 -11.43
C ASP A 78 -6.57 -6.36 -12.17
N GLY A 79 -6.22 -5.18 -12.72
CA GLY A 79 -4.93 -4.95 -13.39
C GLY A 79 -3.70 -5.04 -12.46
N PHE A 80 -3.91 -4.98 -11.15
CA PHE A 80 -2.87 -5.13 -10.14
C PHE A 80 -3.02 -6.43 -9.34
N THR A 81 -4.25 -6.82 -9.05
CA THR A 81 -4.55 -7.93 -8.14
C THR A 81 -4.59 -9.30 -8.83
N LYS A 82 -4.60 -9.33 -10.18
CA LYS A 82 -4.50 -10.55 -10.98
C LYS A 82 -3.18 -10.60 -11.78
N GLN A 83 -2.64 -11.81 -11.90
CA GLN A 83 -1.54 -12.13 -12.80
C GLN A 83 -1.91 -13.37 -13.62
N ASP A 84 -1.77 -13.27 -14.95
CA ASP A 84 -2.14 -14.34 -15.90
C ASP A 84 -3.59 -14.86 -15.70
N GLY A 85 -4.50 -13.94 -15.35
CA GLY A 85 -5.92 -14.24 -15.11
C GLY A 85 -6.24 -14.83 -13.74
N ARG A 86 -5.23 -15.11 -12.91
CA ARG A 86 -5.37 -15.66 -11.56
C ARG A 86 -5.24 -14.57 -10.51
N ARG A 87 -6.03 -14.62 -9.44
CA ARG A 87 -6.00 -13.61 -8.38
C ARG A 87 -5.02 -13.95 -7.27
N TYR A 88 -4.25 -12.95 -6.85
CA TYR A 88 -3.29 -13.06 -5.75
C TYR A 88 -3.53 -12.04 -4.63
N ALA A 89 -4.42 -11.07 -4.83
CA ALA A 89 -4.76 -10.08 -3.82
C ALA A 89 -6.24 -9.67 -3.85
N ILE A 90 -6.70 -9.16 -2.71
CA ILE A 90 -7.97 -8.45 -2.54
C ILE A 90 -7.69 -7.16 -1.76
N THR A 91 -8.41 -6.10 -2.10
CA THR A 91 -8.25 -4.80 -1.43
C THR A 91 -8.90 -4.81 -0.06
N GLU A 92 -8.10 -4.51 0.98
CA GLU A 92 -8.59 -4.28 2.35
C GLU A 92 -8.79 -2.79 2.63
N LYS A 93 -7.87 -1.95 2.15
CA LYS A 93 -7.91 -0.49 2.29
C LYS A 93 -7.45 0.20 1.01
N PHE A 94 -8.00 1.38 0.76
CA PHE A 94 -7.56 2.28 -0.31
C PHE A 94 -7.42 3.72 0.20
N GLY A 95 -6.64 4.52 -0.52
CA GLY A 95 -6.41 5.92 -0.18
C GLY A 95 -5.47 6.59 -1.16
N TYR A 96 -5.18 7.86 -0.89
CA TYR A 96 -4.29 8.67 -1.70
C TYR A 96 -3.16 9.23 -0.85
N ASN A 97 -1.95 9.24 -1.40
CA ASN A 97 -0.90 10.10 -0.88
C ASN A 97 -1.29 11.56 -1.18
N SER A 98 -1.20 12.41 -0.17
CA SER A 98 -1.63 13.80 -0.24
C SER A 98 -0.64 14.72 0.44
N ILE A 99 -0.67 16.00 0.09
CA ILE A 99 0.03 17.03 0.84
C ILE A 99 -0.82 17.38 2.05
N SER A 100 -0.33 17.03 3.24
CA SER A 100 -0.89 17.53 4.49
C SER A 100 -0.10 18.75 4.96
N TYR A 101 -0.79 19.81 5.34
CA TYR A 101 -0.17 21.09 5.66
C TYR A 101 -0.90 21.83 6.77
N ASN A 102 -0.16 22.69 7.48
CA ASN A 102 -0.75 23.66 8.39
C ASN A 102 -1.21 24.90 7.60
N LYS A 103 -2.53 25.08 7.46
CA LYS A 103 -3.13 26.20 6.72
C LYS A 103 -2.79 27.59 7.26
N ASP A 104 -2.35 27.69 8.52
CA ASP A 104 -1.93 28.96 9.12
C ASP A 104 -0.46 29.29 8.79
N ALA A 105 0.29 28.34 8.20
CA ALA A 105 1.72 28.46 7.91
C ALA A 105 2.06 28.46 6.40
N VAL A 106 1.13 28.08 5.53
CA VAL A 106 1.29 28.07 4.07
C VAL A 106 0.03 28.58 3.37
N ASP A 107 0.14 28.99 2.11
CA ASP A 107 -1.04 29.30 1.28
C ASP A 107 -1.67 27.99 0.76
N PRO A 108 -2.95 27.70 1.08
CA PRO A 108 -3.65 26.54 0.53
C PRO A 108 -3.63 26.44 -1.01
N ALA A 109 -3.57 27.57 -1.72
CA ALA A 109 -3.53 27.60 -3.18
C ALA A 109 -2.25 26.93 -3.71
N ASP A 110 -1.12 27.08 -3.01
CA ASP A 110 0.14 26.45 -3.38
C ASP A 110 0.07 24.92 -3.24
N MET A 111 -0.69 24.42 -2.26
CA MET A 111 -0.76 22.99 -1.91
C MET A 111 -1.66 22.16 -2.83
N THR A 112 -2.12 22.76 -3.95
CA THR A 112 -2.95 22.09 -4.96
C THR A 112 -2.13 21.35 -6.03
N SER A 113 -0.82 21.60 -6.07
CA SER A 113 0.15 20.95 -6.95
C SER A 113 1.31 20.35 -6.14
N LEU A 114 1.85 19.23 -6.61
CA LEU A 114 3.08 18.66 -6.07
C LEU A 114 4.31 19.53 -6.35
N ASP A 115 4.21 20.53 -7.24
CA ASP A 115 5.27 21.52 -7.49
C ASP A 115 5.67 22.27 -6.21
N ALA A 116 4.76 22.42 -5.25
CA ALA A 116 5.05 23.02 -3.96
C ALA A 116 6.17 22.31 -3.19
N LEU A 117 6.40 21.01 -3.48
CA LEU A 117 7.47 20.22 -2.85
C LEU A 117 8.87 20.64 -3.32
N LEU A 118 8.96 21.36 -4.45
CA LEU A 118 10.19 21.87 -5.04
C LEU A 118 10.33 23.39 -4.89
N ASP A 119 9.33 24.07 -4.32
CA ASP A 119 9.32 25.52 -4.17
C ASP A 119 10.28 25.97 -3.06
N GLU A 120 11.18 26.89 -3.42
CA GLU A 120 12.18 27.49 -2.52
C GLU A 120 11.56 28.13 -1.26
N ARG A 121 10.31 28.62 -1.33
CA ARG A 121 9.58 29.21 -0.18
C ARG A 121 9.40 28.22 0.97
N TYR A 122 9.36 26.93 0.66
CA TYR A 122 9.12 25.84 1.61
C TYR A 122 10.39 25.04 1.95
N ARG A 123 11.57 25.50 1.50
CA ARG A 123 12.86 24.89 1.83
C ARG A 123 13.03 24.68 3.33
N GLY A 124 13.39 23.46 3.73
CA GLY A 124 13.61 23.07 5.12
C GLY A 124 12.33 22.92 5.97
N LYS A 125 11.14 23.00 5.35
CA LYS A 125 9.84 22.89 6.03
C LYS A 125 9.02 21.66 5.58
N ILE A 126 9.57 20.85 4.68
CA ILE A 126 8.89 19.69 4.11
C ILE A 126 9.47 18.42 4.75
N ALA A 127 8.58 17.58 5.26
CA ALA A 127 8.88 16.19 5.61
C ALA A 127 8.23 15.27 4.58
N ILE A 128 8.95 14.22 4.20
CA ILE A 128 8.53 13.26 3.20
C ILE A 128 8.31 11.92 3.90
N TYR A 129 7.18 11.27 3.58
CA TYR A 129 6.93 9.91 4.01
C TYR A 129 7.99 8.98 3.41
N ASP A 130 8.68 8.21 4.26
CA ASP A 130 9.80 7.35 3.90
C ASP A 130 9.34 6.11 3.12
N TYR A 131 8.94 6.36 1.87
CA TYR A 131 8.43 5.36 0.97
C TYR A 131 8.84 5.69 -0.46
N TYR A 132 9.20 4.67 -1.24
CA TYR A 132 9.84 4.88 -2.53
C TYR A 132 8.90 5.54 -3.56
N LEU A 133 7.60 5.25 -3.53
CA LEU A 133 6.64 5.84 -4.48
C LEU A 133 6.56 7.37 -4.42
N PRO A 134 6.31 8.02 -3.26
CA PRO A 134 6.29 9.49 -3.19
C PRO A 134 7.63 10.10 -3.56
N VAL A 135 8.75 9.47 -3.17
CA VAL A 135 10.11 9.94 -3.49
C VAL A 135 10.38 9.90 -4.99
N ILE A 136 10.05 8.78 -5.67
CA ILE A 136 10.19 8.66 -7.12
C ILE A 136 9.26 9.65 -7.84
N GLY A 137 8.04 9.85 -7.34
CA GLY A 137 7.12 10.85 -7.86
C GLY A 137 7.71 12.26 -7.84
N MET A 138 8.28 12.68 -6.70
CA MET A 138 8.97 13.97 -6.60
C MET A 138 10.19 14.08 -7.50
N ALA A 139 10.98 13.01 -7.60
CA ALA A 139 12.12 12.98 -8.52
C ALA A 139 11.66 13.16 -9.97
N ALA A 140 10.59 12.48 -10.39
CA ALA A 140 10.02 12.61 -11.71
C ALA A 140 9.52 14.04 -11.98
N LEU A 141 8.82 14.66 -11.03
CA LEU A 141 8.38 16.06 -11.11
C LEU A 141 9.58 17.01 -11.27
N SER A 142 10.66 16.80 -10.52
CA SER A 142 11.88 17.61 -10.64
C SER A 142 12.56 17.52 -12.00
N LEU A 143 12.31 16.44 -12.75
CA LEU A 143 12.79 16.20 -14.11
C LEU A 143 11.78 16.69 -15.18
N GLY A 144 10.74 17.43 -14.79
CA GLY A 144 9.72 17.97 -15.67
C GLY A 144 8.71 16.94 -16.17
N LYS A 145 8.58 15.78 -15.49
CA LYS A 145 7.44 14.87 -15.73
C LYS A 145 6.21 15.44 -15.04
N THR A 146 5.05 15.27 -15.66
CA THR A 146 3.77 15.68 -15.07
C THR A 146 3.20 14.53 -14.24
N ASP A 147 2.39 14.87 -13.25
CA ASP A 147 1.67 13.92 -12.38
C ASP A 147 0.45 13.28 -13.08
N GLY A 148 0.35 13.38 -14.41
CA GLY A 148 -0.68 12.75 -15.22
C GLY A 148 -2.03 13.48 -15.22
N ARG A 149 -2.09 14.74 -14.78
CA ARG A 149 -3.21 15.65 -15.06
C ARG A 149 -3.07 16.37 -16.40
#